data_AF-A0A1M6T4F8-F1
#
_entry.id   AF-A0A1M6T4F8-F1
#
_cell.length_a   1.000
_cell.length_b   1.000
_cell.length_c   1.000
_cell.angle_alpha   90.00
_cell.angle_beta   90.00
_cell.angle_gamma   90.00
#
_symmetry.space_group_name_H-M   'P 1'
#
loop_
_entity.id
_entity.type
_entity.pdbx_description
1 polymer ?
#
loop_
_entity_poly.entity_id
_entity_poly.type
_entity_poly.pdbx_seq_one_letter_code
_entity_poly.pdbx_strand_id
1 'polypeptide(L)'
;MNTMIISISELTSNHVVKEADLMIAEELKQLNSYSKFCYTATEIAKTYGMKGNDLISFLKDRRIIKKVNGNYMPTGQYQNQGLTAYRYSMKYTQQGQRKIKMTLVWTEKGREFLKEIIKH
;
A
#
# COMPACT_ATOMS: atom_id res chain seq x y z
N MET A 1 -36.19 -29.62 -4.74
CA MET A 1 -35.02 -29.10 -4.00
C MET A 1 -33.78 -29.73 -4.62
N ASN A 2 -32.89 -28.93 -5.22
CA ASN A 2 -31.70 -29.44 -5.90
C ASN A 2 -30.55 -29.49 -4.89
N THR A 3 -30.22 -30.68 -4.39
CA THR A 3 -29.11 -30.86 -3.44
C THR A 3 -27.80 -30.87 -4.25
N MET A 4 -26.99 -29.81 -4.11
CA MET A 4 -25.63 -29.83 -4.66
C MET A 4 -24.79 -30.84 -3.87
N ILE A 5 -24.43 -31.95 -4.51
CA ILE A 5 -23.41 -32.87 -3.99
C ILE A 5 -22.05 -32.34 -4.44
N ILE A 6 -21.27 -31.82 -3.50
CA ILE A 6 -19.89 -31.37 -3.72
C ILE A 6 -18.97 -32.55 -3.45
N SER A 7 -17.99 -32.79 -4.32
CA SER A 7 -17.03 -33.88 -4.17
C SER A 7 -16.06 -33.63 -3.00
N ILE A 8 -15.53 -34.69 -2.40
CA ILE A 8 -14.50 -34.58 -1.34
C ILE A 8 -13.23 -33.86 -1.87
N SER A 9 -12.89 -34.04 -3.14
CA SER A 9 -11.82 -33.30 -3.84
C SER A 9 -12.08 -31.80 -3.91
N GLU A 10 -13.32 -31.37 -4.15
CA GLU A 10 -13.69 -29.95 -4.15
C GLU A 10 -13.68 -29.37 -2.73
N LEU A 11 -14.16 -30.13 -1.73
CA LEU A 11 -14.10 -29.73 -0.32
C LEU A 11 -12.66 -29.53 0.16
N THR A 12 -11.77 -30.47 -0.16
CA THR A 12 -10.34 -30.39 0.18
C THR A 12 -9.64 -29.23 -0.54
N SER A 13 -9.94 -29.01 -1.83
CA SER A 13 -9.42 -27.88 -2.59
C SER A 13 -9.86 -26.54 -1.99
N ASN A 14 -11.14 -26.41 -1.63
CA ASN A 14 -11.69 -25.20 -1.02
C ASN A 14 -11.06 -24.93 0.37
N HIS A 15 -10.82 -25.97 1.17
CA HIS A 15 -10.16 -25.84 2.47
C HIS A 15 -8.72 -25.33 2.32
N VAL A 16 -7.94 -25.91 1.39
CA VAL A 16 -6.55 -25.49 1.15
C VAL A 16 -6.46 -24.02 0.71
N VAL A 17 -7.37 -23.58 -0.16
CA VAL A 17 -7.43 -22.18 -0.60
C VAL A 17 -7.75 -21.24 0.57
N LYS A 18 -8.69 -21.63 1.44
CA LYS A 18 -9.07 -20.82 2.61
C LYS A 18 -7.91 -20.67 3.60
N GLU A 19 -7.19 -21.76 3.89
CA GLU A 19 -6.02 -21.70 4.78
C GLU A 19 -4.90 -20.83 4.20
N ALA A 20 -4.65 -20.93 2.89
CA ALA A 20 -3.69 -20.07 2.21
C ALA A 20 -4.08 -18.58 2.32
N ASP A 21 -5.36 -18.25 2.21
CA ASP A 21 -5.86 -16.88 2.35
C ASP A 21 -5.69 -16.35 3.78
N LEU A 22 -5.90 -17.19 4.80
CA LEU A 22 -5.68 -16.82 6.20
C LEU A 22 -4.19 -16.55 6.49
N MET A 23 -3.29 -17.38 5.98
CA MET A 23 -1.85 -17.17 6.14
C MET A 23 -1.41 -15.84 5.53
N ILE A 24 -1.85 -15.55 4.30
CA ILE A 24 -1.56 -14.29 3.61
C ILE A 24 -2.12 -13.09 4.39
N ALA A 25 -3.33 -13.22 4.94
CA ALA A 25 -3.95 -12.15 5.70
C ALA A 25 -3.15 -11.80 6.97
N GLU A 26 -2.67 -12.82 7.71
CA GLU A 26 -1.85 -12.60 8.90
C GLU A 26 -0.48 -12.02 8.55
N GLU A 27 0.16 -12.48 7.46
CA GLU A 27 1.41 -11.89 6.97
C GLU A 27 1.23 -10.41 6.61
N LEU A 28 0.18 -10.07 5.86
CA LEU A 28 -0.12 -8.68 5.51
C LEU A 28 -0.40 -7.82 6.73
N LYS A 29 -1.06 -8.35 7.75
CA LYS A 29 -1.33 -7.65 9.01
C LYS A 29 -0.02 -7.36 9.75
N GLN A 30 0.90 -8.32 9.81
CA GLN A 30 2.22 -8.15 10.43
C GLN A 30 3.05 -7.11 9.67
N LEU A 31 3.15 -7.22 8.34
CA LEU A 31 3.86 -6.25 7.49
C LEU A 31 3.32 -4.83 7.62
N ASN A 32 2.01 -4.68 7.81
CA ASN A 32 1.35 -3.38 7.92
C ASN A 32 1.30 -2.80 9.34
N SER A 33 1.80 -3.50 10.35
CA SER A 33 1.77 -3.05 11.75
C SER A 33 2.34 -1.63 11.92
N TYR A 34 3.45 -1.31 11.26
CA TYR A 34 4.11 0.00 11.28
C TYR A 34 3.44 1.08 10.43
N SER A 35 2.46 0.74 9.59
CA SER A 35 1.77 1.68 8.68
C SER A 35 0.29 1.89 9.01
N LYS A 36 -0.16 1.35 10.16
CA LYS A 36 -1.56 1.41 10.61
C LYS A 36 -2.09 2.84 10.73
N PHE A 37 -1.26 3.75 11.24
CA PHE A 37 -1.58 5.17 11.43
C PHE A 37 -0.78 6.07 10.47
N CYS A 38 -0.79 5.69 9.18
CA CYS A 38 -0.13 6.45 8.13
C CYS A 38 -1.12 6.85 7.03
N TYR A 39 -0.75 7.85 6.24
CA TYR A 39 -1.59 8.46 5.22
C TYR A 39 -1.00 8.21 3.84
N THR A 40 -1.84 7.86 2.88
CA THR A 40 -1.48 7.87 1.47
C THR A 40 -1.29 9.30 0.98
N ALA A 41 -0.47 9.49 -0.06
CA ALA A 41 -0.34 10.80 -0.71
C ALA A 41 -1.70 11.32 -1.19
N THR A 42 -2.61 10.45 -1.62
CA THR A 42 -3.97 10.85 -2.05
C THR A 42 -4.82 11.38 -0.88
N GLU A 43 -4.76 10.76 0.30
CA GLU A 43 -5.46 11.26 1.49
C GLU A 43 -4.95 12.65 1.88
N ILE A 44 -3.63 12.86 1.85
CA ILE A 44 -3.02 14.17 2.14
C ILE A 44 -3.39 15.19 1.05
N ALA A 45 -3.25 14.86 -0.24
CA ALA A 45 -3.56 15.77 -1.33
C ALA A 45 -5.00 16.31 -1.27
N LYS A 46 -5.96 15.44 -0.88
CA LYS A 46 -7.36 15.83 -0.71
C LYS A 46 -7.57 16.91 0.35
N THR A 47 -6.75 16.96 1.41
CA THR A 47 -6.87 18.03 2.42
C THR A 47 -6.48 19.40 1.89
N TYR A 48 -5.86 19.47 0.72
CA TYR A 48 -5.47 20.71 0.02
C TYR A 48 -6.22 20.92 -1.30
N GLY A 49 -7.29 20.15 -1.57
CA GLY A 49 -8.04 20.24 -2.83
C GLY A 49 -7.27 19.74 -4.07
N MET A 50 -6.18 18.97 -3.88
CA MET A 50 -5.34 18.45 -4.96
C MET A 50 -5.68 17.00 -5.31
N LYS A 51 -5.36 16.57 -6.54
CA LYS A 51 -5.35 15.13 -6.86
C LYS A 51 -4.07 14.52 -6.29
N GLY A 52 -4.14 13.23 -5.93
CA GLY A 52 -2.96 12.51 -5.43
C GLY A 52 -1.78 12.52 -6.42
N ASN A 53 -2.05 12.50 -7.73
CA ASN A 53 -1.02 12.59 -8.76
C ASN A 53 -0.32 13.96 -8.78
N ASP A 54 -1.04 15.05 -8.45
CA ASP A 54 -0.47 16.40 -8.43
C ASP A 54 0.56 16.51 -7.31
N LEU A 55 0.21 16.02 -6.11
CA LEU A 55 1.14 15.96 -4.99
C LEU A 55 2.36 15.07 -5.31
N ILE A 56 2.15 13.90 -5.92
CA ILE A 56 3.27 13.01 -6.30
C ILE A 56 4.20 13.69 -7.31
N SER A 57 3.67 14.41 -8.30
CA SER A 57 4.48 15.16 -9.27
C SER A 57 5.29 16.25 -8.57
N PHE A 58 4.65 17.06 -7.72
CA PHE A 58 5.31 18.09 -6.92
C PHE A 58 6.49 17.53 -6.09
N LEU A 59 6.30 16.39 -5.43
CA LEU A 59 7.34 15.75 -4.63
C LEU A 59 8.49 15.18 -5.46
N LYS A 60 8.21 14.71 -6.68
CA LYS A 60 9.23 14.26 -7.62
C LYS A 60 10.07 15.43 -8.13
N ASP A 61 9.42 16.53 -8.49
CA ASP A 61 10.10 17.73 -9.01
C ASP A 61 11.03 18.33 -7.97
N ARG A 62 10.65 18.24 -6.69
CA ARG A 62 11.48 18.60 -5.53
C ARG A 62 12.50 17.54 -5.11
N ARG A 63 12.59 16.42 -5.84
CA ARG A 63 13.49 15.29 -5.53
C ARG A 63 13.30 14.74 -4.11
N ILE A 64 12.09 14.81 -3.55
CA ILE A 64 11.74 14.22 -2.25
C ILE A 64 11.49 12.72 -2.40
N ILE A 65 10.79 12.35 -3.47
CA ILE A 65 10.54 10.95 -3.84
C ILE A 65 11.02 10.66 -5.25
N LYS A 66 11.33 9.39 -5.51
CA LYS A 66 11.64 8.86 -6.84
C LYS A 66 10.87 7.56 -7.09
N LYS A 67 10.70 7.19 -8.36
CA LYS A 67 10.08 5.92 -8.75
C LYS A 67 11.17 4.87 -9.00
N VAL A 68 11.09 3.74 -8.31
CA VAL A 68 12.02 2.60 -8.41
C VAL A 68 11.19 1.32 -8.51
N ASN A 69 11.42 0.51 -9.55
CA ASN A 69 10.70 -0.75 -9.79
C ASN A 69 9.17 -0.64 -9.66
N GLY A 70 8.61 0.46 -10.17
CA GLY A 70 7.16 0.71 -10.14
C GLY A 70 6.62 1.34 -8.84
N ASN A 71 7.43 1.48 -7.80
CA ASN A 71 7.03 2.01 -6.50
C ASN A 71 7.69 3.36 -6.22
N TYR A 72 7.02 4.23 -5.45
CA TYR A 72 7.63 5.46 -4.97
C TYR A 72 8.45 5.20 -3.72
N MET A 73 9.61 5.85 -3.62
CA MET A 73 10.53 5.75 -2.48
C MET A 73 11.11 7.13 -2.17
N PRO A 74 11.40 7.45 -0.90
CA PRO A 74 12.14 8.66 -0.56
C PRO A 74 13.54 8.64 -1.19
N THR A 75 14.02 9.80 -1.63
CA THR A 75 15.42 9.96 -2.06
C THR A 75 16.35 9.94 -0.86
N GLY A 76 17.66 9.77 -1.08
CA GLY A 76 18.64 9.58 -0.01
C GLY A 76 18.59 10.65 1.08
N GLN A 77 18.35 11.92 0.70
CA GLN A 77 18.21 13.03 1.64
C GLN A 77 17.06 12.79 2.64
N TYR A 78 15.95 12.18 2.23
CA TYR A 78 14.74 12.02 3.04
C TYR A 78 14.55 10.60 3.60
N GLN A 79 15.52 9.71 3.38
CA GLN A 79 15.53 8.36 3.97
C GLN A 79 15.85 8.39 5.46
N ASN A 80 15.34 7.40 6.20
CA ASN A 80 15.61 7.19 7.63
C ASN A 80 15.25 8.36 8.55
N GLN A 81 14.44 9.32 8.08
CA GLN A 81 13.99 10.46 8.89
C GLN A 81 12.64 10.22 9.61
N GLY A 82 12.04 9.04 9.43
CA GLY A 82 10.72 8.72 9.98
C GLY A 82 9.55 9.42 9.27
N LEU A 83 9.77 9.98 8.07
CA LEU A 83 8.73 10.68 7.28
C LEU A 83 7.75 9.72 6.60
N THR A 84 8.22 8.53 6.24
CA THR A 84 7.45 7.59 5.42
C THR A 84 7.50 6.19 5.98
N ALA A 85 6.46 5.41 5.67
CA ALA A 85 6.40 3.97 5.88
C ALA A 85 5.90 3.29 4.59
N TYR A 86 5.76 1.97 4.63
CA TYR A 86 5.23 1.19 3.52
C TYR A 86 3.96 0.46 3.95
N ARG A 87 2.96 0.49 3.06
CA ARG A 87 1.72 -0.28 3.17
C ARG A 87 1.65 -1.33 2.09
N TYR A 88 1.43 -2.57 2.48
CA TYR A 88 1.36 -3.74 1.63
C TYR A 88 -0.11 -4.16 1.43
N SER A 89 -0.47 -4.48 0.19
CA SER A 89 -1.82 -4.93 -0.16
C SER A 89 -1.76 -6.05 -1.18
N MET A 90 -2.66 -7.03 -1.08
CA MET A 90 -2.78 -8.06 -2.12
C MET A 90 -3.47 -7.49 -3.35
N LYS A 91 -2.94 -7.82 -4.53
CA LYS A 91 -3.53 -7.51 -5.83
C LYS A 91 -3.45 -8.71 -6.75
N TYR A 92 -4.30 -8.72 -7.76
CA TYR A 92 -4.24 -9.68 -8.85
C TYR A 92 -3.63 -9.01 -10.08
N THR A 93 -2.77 -9.74 -10.77
CA THR A 93 -2.28 -9.36 -12.10
C THR A 93 -3.38 -9.57 -13.13
N GLN A 94 -3.19 -9.06 -14.35
CA GLN A 94 -4.11 -9.32 -15.46
C GLN A 94 -4.19 -10.82 -15.82
N GLN A 95 -3.16 -11.60 -15.45
CA GLN A 95 -3.11 -13.05 -15.65
C GLN A 95 -3.71 -13.84 -14.46
N GLY A 96 -4.41 -13.16 -13.53
CA GLY A 96 -5.03 -13.81 -12.37
C GLY A 96 -4.04 -14.22 -11.26
N GLN A 97 -2.74 -13.95 -11.42
CA GLN A 97 -1.74 -14.27 -10.40
C GLN A 97 -1.77 -13.27 -9.24
N ARG A 98 -1.63 -13.76 -8.01
CA ARG A 98 -1.51 -12.92 -6.80
C ARG A 98 -0.18 -12.17 -6.79
N LYS A 99 -0.20 -10.92 -6.35
CA LYS A 99 0.97 -10.06 -6.19
C LYS A 99 0.81 -9.12 -5.02
N ILE A 100 1.83 -9.03 -4.18
CA ILE A 100 1.90 -8.01 -3.14
C ILE A 100 2.29 -6.66 -3.77
N LYS A 101 1.44 -5.65 -3.56
CA LYS A 101 1.72 -4.26 -3.92
C LYS A 101 2.18 -3.50 -2.68
N MET A 102 3.37 -2.92 -2.77
CA MET A 102 3.90 -1.96 -1.81
C MET A 102 3.46 -0.53 -2.19
N THR A 103 3.04 0.26 -1.21
CA THR A 103 2.64 1.66 -1.39
C THR A 103 3.37 2.53 -0.36
N LEU A 104 4.02 3.60 -0.82
CA LEU A 104 4.61 4.60 0.05
C LEU A 104 3.50 5.37 0.77
N VAL A 105 3.57 5.42 2.09
CA VAL A 105 2.65 6.18 2.95
C VAL A 105 3.45 7.09 3.88
N TRP A 106 2.79 8.10 4.43
CA TRP A 106 3.39 9.15 5.24
C TRP A 106 2.98 8.97 6.69
N THR A 107 3.95 9.03 7.60
CA THR A 107 3.68 9.09 9.03
C THR A 107 3.05 10.44 9.38
N GLU A 108 2.62 10.65 10.63
CA GLU A 108 2.18 11.99 11.06
C GLU A 108 3.28 13.04 10.86
N LYS A 109 4.53 12.71 11.26
CA LYS A 109 5.71 13.54 11.00
C LYS A 109 5.89 13.85 9.51
N GLY A 110 5.67 12.85 8.66
CA GLY A 110 5.70 13.00 7.21
C GLY A 110 4.62 13.96 6.71
N ARG A 111 3.40 13.84 7.22
CA ARG A 111 2.27 14.70 6.89
C ARG A 111 2.54 16.16 7.30
N GLU A 112 3.13 16.38 8.47
CA GLU A 112 3.57 17.72 8.91
C GLU A 112 4.65 18.29 8.00
N PHE A 113 5.68 17.51 7.67
CA PHE A 113 6.69 17.91 6.69
C PHE A 113 6.07 18.31 5.35
N LEU A 114 5.12 17.51 4.84
CA LEU A 114 4.40 17.81 3.61
C LEU A 114 3.59 19.10 3.69
N LYS A 115 2.95 19.37 4.83
CA LYS A 115 2.21 20.62 5.07
C LYS A 115 3.11 21.84 4.94
N GLU A 116 4.30 21.79 5.54
CA GLU A 116 5.23 22.92 5.49
C GLU A 116 5.71 23.21 4.06
N ILE A 117 6.05 22.17 3.29
CA ILE A 117 6.51 22.38 1.90
C ILE A 117 5.39 22.75 0.91
N ILE A 118 4.12 22.46 1.21
CA ILE A 118 2.98 22.81 0.33
C ILE A 118 2.57 24.27 0.54
N LYS A 119 2.72 24.82 1.75
CA LYS A 119 2.37 26.21 2.07
C LYS A 119 3.37 27.24 1.53
N HIS A 120 4.54 26.81 1.06
CA HIS A 120 5.64 27.63 0.56
C HIS A 120 5.86 27.40 -0.94
#